data_AF-A0A963A4X8-F1
#
_entry.id   AF-A0A963A4X8-F1
#
_cell.length_a   1.000
_cell.length_b   1.000
_cell.length_c   1.000
_cell.angle_alpha   90.00
_cell.angle_beta   90.00
_cell.angle_gamma   90.00
#
_symmetry.space_group_name_H-M   'P 1'
#
loop_
_entity.id
_entity.type
_entity.pdbx_description
1 polymer ?
#
loop_
_entity_poly.entity_id
_entity_poly.type
_entity_poly.pdbx_seq_one_letter_code
_entity_poly.pdbx_strand_id
1 'polypeptide(L)'
;MDNGNIMHVSIYSLLVGVLLLMTAPASVSAADEGERKVLHYYELKPSVVANVKNGAQYMRADIQLMTRDAQHLQEIEHHAPALRHELFLLISDQEGSALKGLQGKETFRQDALKALQQVMLQLAGNEMVEDLYFTSFFVQ
;
A
#
# COMPACT_ATOMS: atom_id res chain seq x y z
N MET A 1 67.33 -10.93 52.16
CA MET A 1 66.26 -10.02 52.64
C MET A 1 65.91 -9.15 51.46
N ASP A 2 64.97 -9.65 50.67
CA ASP A 2 64.74 -9.27 49.27
C ASP A 2 63.69 -8.16 49.18
N ASN A 3 64.17 -6.98 48.81
CA ASN A 3 63.39 -5.80 48.45
C ASN A 3 63.02 -5.92 46.97
N GLY A 4 61.75 -6.14 46.63
CA GLY A 4 61.42 -6.18 45.20
C GLY A 4 59.97 -6.22 44.74
N ASN A 5 58.94 -6.30 45.61
CA ASN A 5 57.61 -6.67 45.10
C ASN A 5 56.45 -5.70 45.40
N ILE A 6 56.72 -4.46 45.85
CA ILE A 6 55.65 -3.50 46.21
C ILE A 6 55.34 -2.49 45.08
N MET A 7 56.17 -2.42 44.03
CA MET A 7 56.05 -1.41 42.96
C MET A 7 55.43 -1.92 41.64
N HIS A 8 54.80 -3.10 41.60
CA HIS A 8 54.09 -3.56 40.38
C HIS A 8 52.56 -3.54 40.52
N VAL A 9 52.02 -3.61 41.74
CA VAL A 9 50.57 -3.76 41.97
C VAL A 9 49.80 -2.43 41.75
N SER A 10 50.45 -1.27 41.93
CA SER A 10 49.78 0.04 41.78
C SER A 10 49.54 0.47 40.32
N ILE A 11 50.25 -0.07 39.34
CA ILE A 11 50.10 0.33 37.92
C ILE A 11 48.98 -0.47 37.24
N TYR A 12 48.82 -1.75 37.58
CA TYR A 12 47.73 -2.58 37.04
C TYR A 12 46.34 -2.12 37.52
N SER A 13 46.25 -1.60 38.75
CA SER A 13 44.99 -1.06 39.28
C SER A 13 44.51 0.23 38.60
N LEU A 14 45.42 0.98 37.97
CA LEU A 14 45.07 2.20 37.22
C LEU A 14 44.65 1.89 35.77
N LEU A 15 45.14 0.79 35.19
CA LEU A 15 44.89 0.43 33.80
C LEU A 15 43.57 -0.34 33.60
N VAL A 16 43.05 -0.98 34.65
CA VAL A 16 41.71 -1.61 34.64
C VAL A 16 40.59 -0.57 34.81
N GLY A 17 40.87 0.58 35.42
CA GLY A 17 39.87 1.64 35.65
C GLY A 17 39.45 2.44 34.42
N VAL A 18 40.27 2.46 33.35
CA VAL A 18 39.99 3.22 32.12
C VAL A 18 39.40 2.34 31.01
N LEU A 19 39.55 1.01 31.08
CA LEU A 19 38.98 0.09 30.09
C LEU A 19 37.47 -0.17 30.30
N LEU A 20 36.91 0.23 31.44
CA LEU A 20 35.50 0.00 31.78
C LEU A 20 34.56 1.16 31.38
N LEU A 21 35.05 2.14 30.62
CA LEU A 21 34.28 3.35 30.26
C LEU A 21 33.85 3.42 28.79
N MET A 22 33.93 2.32 28.02
CA MET A 22 33.57 2.28 26.60
C MET A 22 32.58 1.17 26.25
N THR A 23 31.64 0.88 27.15
CA THR A 23 30.47 0.04 26.82
C THR A 23 29.20 0.86 27.04
N ALA A 24 29.05 1.93 26.25
CA ALA A 24 27.72 2.46 26.00
C ALA A 24 26.93 1.39 25.23
N PRO A 25 25.78 0.91 25.72
CA PRO A 25 24.90 0.12 24.88
C PRO A 25 24.46 1.05 23.75
N ALA A 26 24.95 0.78 22.54
CA ALA A 26 24.32 1.34 21.35
C ALA A 26 22.89 0.81 21.37
N SER A 27 21.95 1.68 21.72
CA SER A 27 20.52 1.44 21.53
C SER A 27 20.31 1.22 20.04
N VAL A 28 20.38 -0.03 19.60
CA VAL A 28 19.78 -0.46 18.35
C VAL A 28 18.31 -0.17 18.55
N SER A 29 17.87 0.97 18.03
CA SER A 29 16.47 1.26 17.80
C SER A 29 15.98 0.12 16.92
N ALA A 30 15.41 -0.91 17.53
CA ALA A 30 14.53 -1.83 16.84
C ALA A 30 13.47 -0.93 16.24
N ALA A 31 13.61 -0.65 14.94
CA ALA A 31 12.54 -0.10 14.16
C ALA A 31 11.35 -1.00 14.47
N ASP A 32 10.29 -0.39 14.99
CA ASP A 32 8.98 -0.99 15.09
C ASP A 32 8.63 -1.50 13.69
N GLU A 33 8.96 -2.76 13.41
CA GLU A 33 8.48 -3.50 12.25
C GLU A 33 7.01 -3.77 12.53
N GLY A 34 6.21 -2.70 12.48
CA GLY A 34 4.76 -2.79 12.62
C GLY A 34 4.26 -3.89 11.72
N GLU A 35 3.52 -4.83 12.30
CA GLU A 35 2.92 -5.97 11.61
C GLU A 35 2.42 -5.53 10.24
N ARG A 36 3.05 -6.00 9.16
CA ARG A 36 2.53 -5.78 7.81
C ARG A 36 1.21 -6.53 7.72
N LYS A 37 0.11 -5.80 7.92
CA LYS A 37 -1.25 -6.32 7.74
C LYS A 37 -1.33 -7.04 6.40
N VAL A 38 -1.89 -8.24 6.40
CA VAL A 38 -2.07 -9.06 5.20
C VAL A 38 -2.94 -8.30 4.21
N LEU A 39 -2.55 -8.30 2.94
CA LEU A 39 -3.33 -7.65 1.88
C LEU A 39 -4.32 -8.66 1.30
N HIS A 40 -5.56 -8.22 1.12
CA HIS A 40 -6.64 -8.99 0.56
C HIS A 40 -7.09 -8.35 -0.75
N TYR A 41 -7.51 -9.17 -1.71
CA TYR A 41 -7.89 -8.73 -3.05
C TYR A 41 -9.22 -9.34 -3.47
N TYR A 42 -10.08 -8.50 -4.03
CA TYR A 42 -11.33 -8.90 -4.67
C TYR A 42 -11.29 -8.60 -6.17
N GLU A 43 -11.49 -9.61 -6.99
CA GLU A 43 -11.54 -9.47 -8.44
C GLU A 43 -12.93 -9.04 -8.90
N LEU A 44 -13.02 -7.87 -9.54
CA LEU A 44 -14.28 -7.33 -10.01
C LEU A 44 -14.70 -8.03 -11.32
N LYS A 45 -15.56 -9.05 -11.21
CA LYS A 45 -16.07 -9.83 -12.35
C LYS A 45 -17.49 -9.44 -12.78
N PRO A 46 -17.81 -9.51 -14.08
CA PRO A 46 -16.89 -9.72 -15.22
C PRO A 46 -16.00 -8.48 -15.46
N SER A 47 -15.19 -8.47 -16.52
CA SER A 47 -14.45 -7.26 -16.95
C SER A 47 -15.39 -6.05 -17.09
N VAL A 48 -14.89 -4.85 -16.78
CA VAL A 48 -15.63 -3.61 -17.04
C VAL A 48 -15.38 -3.19 -18.48
N VAL A 49 -16.45 -2.93 -19.22
CA VAL A 49 -16.40 -2.48 -20.61
C VAL A 49 -17.37 -1.33 -20.78
N ALA A 50 -16.89 -0.21 -21.31
CA ALA A 50 -17.73 0.93 -21.63
C ALA A 50 -17.16 1.68 -22.84
N ASN A 51 -18.04 2.32 -23.60
CA ASN A 51 -17.63 3.28 -24.61
C ASN A 51 -17.07 4.50 -23.90
N VAL A 52 -15.99 5.07 -24.42
CA VAL A 52 -15.46 6.36 -23.95
C VAL A 52 -16.19 7.51 -24.65
N LYS A 53 -15.91 8.75 -24.24
CA LYS A 53 -16.52 9.93 -24.82
C LYS A 53 -16.33 9.97 -26.35
N ASN A 54 -17.36 10.48 -27.04
CA ASN A 54 -17.50 10.47 -28.50
C ASN A 54 -17.78 9.09 -29.15
N GLY A 55 -17.93 8.01 -28.36
CA GLY A 55 -18.56 6.74 -28.77
C GLY A 55 -17.84 5.89 -29.83
N ALA A 56 -16.77 6.40 -30.45
CA ALA A 56 -16.01 5.69 -31.49
C ALA A 56 -14.97 4.72 -30.92
N GLN A 57 -14.63 4.85 -29.64
CA GLN A 57 -13.66 4.02 -28.93
C GLN A 57 -14.32 3.40 -27.70
N TYR A 58 -13.78 2.27 -27.22
CA TYR A 58 -14.17 1.65 -25.97
C TYR A 58 -12.95 1.29 -25.11
N MET A 59 -13.18 1.23 -23.81
CA MET A 59 -12.22 0.72 -22.85
C MET A 59 -12.70 -0.62 -22.29
N ARG A 60 -11.76 -1.55 -22.12
CA ARG A 60 -11.95 -2.78 -21.35
C ARG A 60 -10.88 -2.88 -20.26
N ALA A 61 -11.30 -3.16 -19.03
CA ALA A 61 -10.39 -3.39 -17.92
C ALA A 61 -10.80 -4.57 -17.03
N ASP A 62 -9.78 -5.28 -16.54
CA ASP A 62 -9.88 -6.22 -15.42
C ASP A 62 -9.31 -5.54 -14.18
N ILE A 63 -10.04 -5.63 -13.07
CA ILE A 63 -9.82 -4.78 -11.90
C ILE A 63 -9.74 -5.65 -10.63
N GLN A 64 -8.73 -5.39 -9.81
CA GLN A 64 -8.57 -5.96 -8.47
C GLN A 64 -8.71 -4.82 -7.44
N LEU A 65 -9.61 -5.00 -6.48
CA LEU A 65 -9.81 -4.08 -5.36
C LEU A 65 -9.07 -4.62 -4.15
N MET A 66 -8.29 -3.78 -3.49
CA MET A 66 -7.44 -4.17 -2.37
C MET A 66 -7.96 -3.61 -1.05
N THR A 67 -7.84 -4.41 0.00
CA THR A 67 -8.15 -4.02 1.38
C THR A 67 -7.21 -4.72 2.36
N ARG A 68 -6.94 -4.13 3.53
CA ARG A 68 -6.16 -4.80 4.60
C ARG A 68 -7.03 -5.54 5.62
N ASP A 69 -8.35 -5.45 5.50
CA ASP A 69 -9.28 -6.14 6.37
C ASP A 69 -10.01 -7.24 5.59
N ALA A 70 -9.78 -8.50 5.98
CA ALA A 70 -10.45 -9.64 5.38
C ALA A 70 -11.99 -9.55 5.49
N GLN A 71 -12.52 -8.88 6.51
CA GLN A 71 -13.96 -8.74 6.71
C GLN A 71 -14.60 -7.83 5.66
N HIS A 72 -13.86 -6.88 5.08
CA HIS A 72 -14.37 -6.01 4.03
C HIS A 72 -14.63 -6.73 2.70
N LEU A 73 -14.02 -7.90 2.46
CA LEU A 73 -14.18 -8.63 1.19
C LEU A 73 -15.64 -8.95 0.88
N GLN A 74 -16.41 -9.36 1.90
CA GLN A 74 -17.82 -9.73 1.72
C GLN A 74 -18.68 -8.51 1.36
N GLU A 75 -18.42 -7.36 1.98
CA GLU A 75 -19.13 -6.10 1.68
C GLU A 75 -18.77 -5.56 0.29
N ILE A 76 -17.48 -5.62 -0.08
CA ILE A 76 -17.02 -5.26 -1.43
C ILE A 76 -17.68 -6.17 -2.48
N GLU A 77 -17.78 -7.48 -2.22
CA GLU A 77 -18.47 -8.42 -3.09
C GLU A 77 -19.97 -8.10 -3.20
N HIS A 78 -20.63 -7.85 -2.06
CA HIS A 78 -22.06 -7.52 -2.01
C HIS A 78 -22.39 -6.27 -2.84
N HIS A 79 -21.54 -5.25 -2.77
CA HIS A 79 -21.71 -3.98 -3.50
C HIS A 79 -21.02 -3.94 -4.86
N ALA A 80 -20.38 -5.02 -5.31
CA ALA A 80 -19.66 -5.10 -6.58
C ALA A 80 -20.48 -4.62 -7.80
N PRO A 81 -21.81 -4.86 -7.90
CA PRO A 81 -22.62 -4.31 -8.99
C PRO A 81 -22.63 -2.77 -9.03
N ALA A 82 -22.71 -2.11 -7.87
CA ALA A 82 -22.70 -0.64 -7.77
C ALA A 82 -21.32 -0.07 -8.12
N LEU A 83 -20.24 -0.71 -7.64
CA LEU A 83 -18.87 -0.34 -7.98
C LEU A 83 -18.61 -0.47 -9.49
N ARG A 84 -19.08 -1.55 -10.12
CA ARG A 84 -19.02 -1.72 -11.57
C ARG A 84 -19.81 -0.64 -12.33
N HIS A 85 -20.99 -0.28 -11.83
CA HIS A 85 -21.80 0.77 -12.44
C HIS A 85 -21.08 2.12 -12.41
N GLU A 86 -20.46 2.48 -11.28
CA GLU A 86 -19.70 3.71 -11.14
C GLU A 86 -18.52 3.74 -12.12
N LEU A 87 -17.76 2.66 -12.21
CA LEU A 87 -16.65 2.56 -13.18
C LEU A 87 -17.15 2.67 -14.62
N PHE A 88 -18.30 2.08 -14.94
CA PHE A 88 -18.90 2.20 -16.27
C PHE A 88 -19.19 3.67 -16.61
N LEU A 89 -19.83 4.41 -15.70
CA LEU A 89 -20.12 5.84 -15.89
C LEU A 89 -18.84 6.66 -16.01
N LEU A 90 -17.88 6.41 -15.13
CA LEU A 90 -16.60 7.12 -15.11
C LEU A 90 -15.84 6.94 -16.42
N ILE A 91 -15.78 5.71 -16.96
CA ILE A 91 -15.15 5.42 -18.25
C ILE A 91 -15.89 6.14 -19.39
N SER A 92 -17.22 6.19 -19.33
CA SER A 92 -18.02 6.84 -20.37
C SER A 92 -17.82 8.35 -20.50
N ASP A 93 -17.30 9.00 -19.45
CA ASP A 93 -16.95 10.41 -19.50
C ASP A 93 -15.51 10.68 -19.97
N GLN A 94 -14.66 9.65 -20.07
CA GLN A 94 -13.25 9.81 -20.42
C GLN A 94 -13.05 10.10 -21.91
N GLU A 95 -12.07 10.92 -22.24
CA GLU A 95 -11.55 11.01 -23.61
C GLU A 95 -10.57 9.86 -23.86
N GLY A 96 -10.74 9.08 -24.94
CA GLY A 96 -9.89 7.90 -25.21
C GLY A 96 -8.39 8.22 -25.32
N SER A 97 -8.02 9.44 -25.70
CA SER A 97 -6.62 9.91 -25.73
C SER A 97 -6.04 10.14 -24.33
N ALA A 98 -6.86 10.54 -23.36
CA ALA A 98 -6.45 10.78 -21.97
C ALA A 98 -6.12 9.47 -21.22
N LEU A 99 -6.67 8.34 -21.67
CA LEU A 99 -6.41 7.02 -21.10
C LEU A 99 -5.16 6.33 -21.66
N LYS A 100 -4.46 6.96 -22.60
CA LYS A 100 -3.25 6.40 -23.24
C LYS A 100 -1.99 6.76 -22.45
N GLY A 101 -1.01 5.87 -22.51
CA GLY A 101 0.27 6.03 -21.81
C GLY A 101 0.18 5.77 -20.31
N LEU A 102 1.33 5.79 -19.63
CA LEU A 102 1.42 5.45 -18.21
C LEU A 102 0.75 6.50 -17.31
N GLN A 103 0.97 7.78 -17.61
CA GLN A 103 0.41 8.88 -16.83
C GLN A 103 -1.11 8.88 -16.86
N GLY A 104 -1.71 8.71 -18.05
CA GLY A 104 -3.17 8.66 -18.21
C GLY A 104 -3.80 7.50 -17.45
N LYS A 105 -3.15 6.32 -17.50
CA LYS A 105 -3.58 5.14 -16.73
C LYS A 105 -3.54 5.38 -15.22
N GLU A 106 -2.47 5.97 -14.71
CA GLU A 106 -2.34 6.23 -13.27
C GLU A 106 -3.33 7.30 -12.81
N THR A 107 -3.50 8.39 -13.57
CA THR A 107 -4.53 9.40 -13.27
C THR A 107 -5.92 8.77 -13.22
N PHE A 108 -6.29 7.99 -14.24
CA PHE A 108 -7.57 7.29 -14.26
C PHE A 108 -7.74 6.29 -13.10
N ARG A 109 -6.66 5.59 -12.71
CA ARG A 109 -6.67 4.66 -11.57
C ARG A 109 -7.01 5.37 -10.26
N GLN A 110 -6.43 6.55 -10.03
CA GLN A 110 -6.68 7.36 -8.83
C GLN A 110 -8.13 7.88 -8.82
N ASP A 111 -8.62 8.37 -9.96
CA ASP A 111 -10.00 8.83 -10.10
C ASP A 111 -11.00 7.69 -9.85
N ALA A 112 -10.73 6.51 -10.42
CA ALA A 112 -11.52 5.30 -10.20
C ALA A 112 -11.52 4.87 -8.74
N LEU A 113 -10.36 4.80 -8.09
CA LEU A 113 -10.25 4.46 -6.66
C LEU A 113 -11.12 5.40 -5.82
N LYS A 114 -11.00 6.71 -6.04
CA LYS A 114 -11.73 7.72 -5.29
C LYS A 114 -13.25 7.61 -5.49
N ALA A 115 -13.70 7.34 -6.72
CA ALA A 115 -15.12 7.12 -7.02
C ALA A 115 -15.66 5.88 -6.30
N LEU A 116 -14.91 4.77 -6.30
CA LEU A 116 -15.31 3.56 -5.60
C LEU A 116 -15.37 3.74 -4.09
N GLN A 117 -14.39 4.43 -3.50
CA GLN A 117 -14.38 4.77 -2.07
C GLN A 117 -15.60 5.60 -1.69
N GLN A 118 -16.00 6.56 -2.52
CA GLN A 118 -17.21 7.35 -2.31
C GLN A 118 -18.48 6.49 -2.36
N VAL A 119 -18.58 5.56 -3.32
CA VAL A 119 -19.72 4.63 -3.39
C VAL A 119 -19.79 3.74 -2.15
N MET A 120 -18.67 3.16 -1.72
CA MET A 120 -18.63 2.32 -0.52
C MET A 120 -18.96 3.11 0.75
N LEU A 121 -18.44 4.34 0.87
CA LEU A 121 -18.76 5.21 1.99
C LEU A 121 -20.27 5.48 2.09
N GLN A 122 -20.94 5.68 0.94
CA GLN A 122 -22.38 5.93 0.90
C GLN A 122 -23.22 4.69 1.21
N LEU A 123 -22.80 3.51 0.73
CA LEU A 123 -23.59 2.28 0.84
C LEU A 123 -23.33 1.52 2.15
N ALA A 124 -22.07 1.52 2.60
CA ALA A 124 -21.59 0.70 3.71
C ALA A 124 -21.01 1.53 4.87
N GLY A 125 -20.95 2.86 4.75
CA GLY A 125 -20.48 3.76 5.81
C GLY A 125 -18.96 3.82 6.00
N ASN A 126 -18.19 3.11 5.16
CA ASN A 126 -16.73 3.10 5.15
C ASN A 126 -16.25 2.94 3.70
N GLU A 127 -15.09 3.52 3.36
CA GLU A 127 -14.48 3.42 2.04
C GLU A 127 -14.13 1.98 1.65
N MET A 128 -13.69 1.15 2.61
CA MET A 128 -13.33 -0.29 2.52
C MET A 128 -12.26 -0.70 1.48
N VAL A 129 -12.19 -0.03 0.34
CA VAL A 129 -11.23 -0.19 -0.75
C VAL A 129 -10.07 0.76 -0.51
N GLU A 130 -8.89 0.22 -0.21
CA GLU A 130 -7.68 1.00 0.03
C GLU A 130 -6.89 1.27 -1.25
N ASP A 131 -6.97 0.36 -2.22
CA ASP A 131 -6.28 0.52 -3.50
C ASP A 131 -6.99 -0.23 -4.64
N LEU A 132 -6.66 0.14 -5.87
CA LEU A 132 -7.22 -0.43 -7.10
C LEU A 132 -6.10 -0.72 -8.10
N TYR A 133 -6.12 -1.92 -8.66
CA TYR A 133 -5.16 -2.36 -9.69
C TYR A 133 -5.87 -2.76 -10.97
N PHE A 134 -5.42 -2.20 -12.09
CA PHE A 134 -5.76 -2.70 -13.41
C PHE A 134 -4.84 -3.87 -13.77
N THR A 135 -5.37 -5.09 -13.85
CA THR A 135 -4.63 -6.27 -14.31
C THR A 135 -4.72 -6.46 -15.83
N SER A 136 -5.62 -5.72 -16.46
CA SER A 136 -5.80 -5.62 -17.91
C SER A 136 -6.37 -4.23 -18.23
N PHE A 137 -5.88 -3.58 -19.29
CA PHE A 137 -6.30 -2.24 -19.67
C PHE A 137 -6.12 -2.02 -21.18
N PHE A 138 -7.23 -2.05 -21.91
CA PHE A 138 -7.26 -1.84 -23.36
C PHE A 138 -8.15 -0.65 -23.70
N VAL A 139 -7.69 0.19 -24.63
CA VAL A 139 -8.46 1.27 -25.25
C VAL A 139 -8.38 1.04 -26.75
N GLN A 140 -9.53 0.88 -27.41
CA GLN A 140 -9.64 0.55 -28.83
C GLN A 140 -10.59 1.51 -29.53
#